data_AF-A0A958YLC4-F1
#
_entry.id   AF-A0A958YLC4-F1
#
_cell.length_a   1.000
_cell.length_b   1.000
_cell.length_c   1.000
_cell.angle_alpha   90.00
_cell.angle_beta   90.00
_cell.angle_gamma   90.00
#
_symmetry.space_group_name_H-M   'P 1'
#
loop_
_entity.id
_entity.type
_entity.pdbx_description
1 polymer ?
#
loop_
_entity_poly.entity_id
_entity_poly.type
_entity_poly.pdbx_seq_one_letter_code
_entity_poly.pdbx_strand_id
1 'polypeptide(L)'
;MNSILRSFFFLTLYLLSNSILFGQTLIIEQPEDKFETNFKLPVAIDSLTFNEFYIVLKPIDSNLKIEQIVLNKKLAKGTSTFKVVNNQYLINYSSNDPIEIGKKENIFFINLKTNSRYKDAHLVNIEKINFYNSKSETSVKVKVEKTDANQFILFKNDGIVFGLLMLALGFVFYTESKESGFWPKFYKYIPGLLMCYMIPAVFNSLGLISADVSQTYYVASRYLLPASLVLLTISIDLKAVFNLGWKALVMFFTGTIGIVIGGPIAILIISTFSPETVGGAGFDAVWRGLATLAGSWIGGGANQAAMLEIYEFNQELYGGMVLVDIVVANIWMAVLLFGIGKKNKIDNWLKADNTAIDELKHKVQTFTDKITRNPTLADIIIILMFAFVSVGIAHYGADVISKYLVDNFEAVSNPKSALSSFGSSFFWLISIATLMGILLSFTKAKNYEGAGASKIGSVFIYILVATIGMKMDLGKIFENPGLILIGLVWMAIHAGLLILVAKLIRAPYFFLAVGSQANVGGAASAPVVAAAFHPSLATVGALLAVFGYVVGTYGAILCAELMKIASAG
;
A
#
# COMPACT_ATOMS: atom_id res chain seq x y z
N MET A 1 -42.21 37.72 -13.93
CA MET A 1 -41.31 38.12 -12.84
C MET A 1 -42.19 38.47 -11.64
N ASN A 2 -41.98 37.85 -10.45
CA ASN A 2 -42.66 38.12 -9.16
C ASN A 2 -43.76 37.20 -8.59
N SER A 3 -43.81 35.89 -8.91
CA SER A 3 -44.37 34.93 -7.92
C SER A 3 -43.64 33.58 -7.89
N ILE A 4 -43.19 33.09 -9.05
CA ILE A 4 -42.44 31.82 -9.15
C ILE A 4 -41.05 31.90 -8.50
N LEU A 5 -40.36 33.06 -8.58
CA LEU A 5 -39.06 33.24 -7.91
C LEU A 5 -39.17 33.33 -6.38
N ARG A 6 -40.31 33.78 -5.82
CA ARG A 6 -40.50 33.82 -4.36
C ARG A 6 -40.79 32.43 -3.78
N SER A 7 -41.52 31.59 -4.51
CA SER A 7 -41.72 30.19 -4.13
C SER A 7 -40.43 29.37 -4.25
N PHE A 8 -39.57 29.65 -5.24
CA PHE A 8 -38.25 28.99 -5.32
C PHE A 8 -37.29 29.45 -4.22
N PHE A 9 -37.32 30.72 -3.81
CA PHE A 9 -36.46 31.23 -2.73
C PHE A 9 -36.88 30.73 -1.34
N PHE A 10 -38.17 30.53 -1.09
CA PHE A 10 -38.64 29.90 0.16
C PHE A 10 -38.47 28.37 0.17
N LEU A 11 -38.56 27.70 -0.99
CA LEU A 11 -38.26 26.27 -1.08
C LEU A 11 -36.75 25.97 -0.97
N THR A 12 -35.89 26.88 -1.45
CA THR A 12 -34.43 26.77 -1.22
C THR A 12 -34.00 27.15 0.19
N LEU A 13 -34.69 28.08 0.88
CA LEU A 13 -34.44 28.30 2.31
C LEU A 13 -34.98 27.17 3.22
N TYR A 14 -36.01 26.43 2.80
CA TYR A 14 -36.48 25.25 3.53
C TYR A 14 -35.64 23.99 3.26
N LEU A 15 -34.90 23.96 2.14
CA LEU A 15 -33.96 22.88 1.80
C LEU A 15 -32.51 23.16 2.28
N LEU A 16 -32.23 24.35 2.83
CA LEU A 16 -30.93 24.73 3.41
C LEU A 16 -30.89 24.72 4.94
N SER A 17 -31.93 24.23 5.63
CA SER A 17 -31.94 24.08 7.10
C SER A 17 -31.74 22.65 7.58
N ASN A 18 -31.54 21.68 6.70
CA ASN A 18 -31.06 20.35 7.10
C ASN A 18 -29.53 20.34 6.99
N SER A 19 -28.89 21.01 7.94
CA SER A 19 -27.60 20.53 8.42
C SER A 19 -27.76 19.03 8.65
N ILE A 20 -27.01 18.23 7.90
CA ILE A 20 -26.89 16.80 8.17
C ILE A 20 -26.31 16.74 9.58
N LEU A 21 -27.18 16.49 10.57
CA LEU A 21 -26.75 16.17 11.92
C LEU A 21 -25.83 14.96 11.78
N PHE A 22 -24.55 15.14 12.10
CA PHE A 22 -23.71 14.02 12.49
C PHE A 22 -24.49 13.24 13.55
N GLY A 23 -24.91 12.01 13.23
CA GLY A 23 -25.67 11.20 14.17
C GLY A 23 -24.80 10.99 15.41
N GLN A 24 -25.32 11.39 16.57
CA GLN A 24 -24.64 11.20 17.86
C GLN A 24 -24.38 9.71 18.04
N THR A 25 -23.11 9.29 17.98
CA THR A 25 -22.75 7.87 17.98
C THR A 25 -21.68 7.60 19.02
N LEU A 26 -21.91 6.61 19.89
CA LEU A 26 -20.86 6.05 20.74
C LEU A 26 -20.20 4.90 19.99
N ILE A 27 -18.89 4.98 19.85
CA ILE A 27 -18.07 4.03 19.11
C ILE A 27 -17.15 3.31 20.09
N ILE A 28 -17.27 1.98 20.19
CA ILE A 28 -16.21 1.17 20.80
C ILE A 28 -15.27 0.78 19.67
N GLU A 29 -14.06 1.32 19.71
CA GLU A 29 -13.01 1.07 18.71
C GLU A 29 -12.34 -0.29 18.94
N GLN A 30 -11.55 -0.73 17.96
CA GLN A 30 -10.76 -1.95 18.06
C GLN A 30 -9.80 -1.89 19.26
N PRO A 31 -9.55 -3.03 19.96
CA PRO A 31 -8.54 -3.05 21.01
C PRO A 31 -7.18 -2.71 20.43
N GLU A 32 -6.42 -1.86 21.12
CA GLU A 32 -5.07 -1.45 20.71
C GLU A 32 -4.15 -2.66 20.49
N ASP A 33 -4.34 -3.72 21.27
CA ASP A 33 -3.56 -4.96 21.23
C ASP A 33 -4.45 -6.20 21.11
N LYS A 34 -4.66 -6.68 19.88
CA LYS A 34 -5.38 -7.95 19.62
C LYS A 34 -4.49 -9.11 20.10
N PHE A 35 -5.04 -10.04 20.89
CA PHE A 35 -4.39 -11.24 21.45
C PHE A 35 -3.42 -11.07 22.62
N GLU A 36 -3.53 -9.99 23.39
CA GLU A 36 -2.80 -9.86 24.65
C GLU A 36 -3.68 -10.27 25.84
N THR A 37 -3.07 -10.61 26.97
CA THR A 37 -3.82 -10.86 28.22
C THR A 37 -4.41 -9.58 28.79
N ASN A 38 -3.98 -8.42 28.28
CA ASN A 38 -4.47 -7.10 28.63
C ASN A 38 -4.89 -6.38 27.33
N PHE A 39 -6.11 -5.86 27.27
CA PHE A 39 -6.58 -5.09 26.10
C PHE A 39 -6.94 -3.68 26.52
N LYS A 40 -6.61 -2.70 25.69
CA LYS A 40 -7.07 -1.32 25.83
C LYS A 40 -8.07 -1.02 24.72
N LEU A 41 -9.34 -0.87 25.08
CA LEU A 41 -10.43 -0.53 24.16
C LEU A 41 -10.72 0.96 24.25
N PRO A 42 -10.50 1.74 23.19
CA PRO A 42 -10.94 3.13 23.11
C PRO A 42 -12.46 3.20 22.96
N VAL A 43 -13.09 4.14 23.65
CA VAL A 43 -14.49 4.48 23.46
C VAL A 43 -14.58 5.94 23.04
N ALA A 44 -15.01 6.17 21.81
CA ALA A 44 -15.16 7.48 21.20
C ALA A 44 -16.62 7.91 21.12
N ILE A 45 -16.84 9.22 20.99
CA ILE A 45 -18.16 9.77 20.67
C ILE A 45 -18.06 10.78 19.53
N ASP A 46 -19.04 10.74 18.64
CA ASP A 46 -19.20 11.72 17.58
C ASP A 46 -20.07 12.89 18.04
N SER A 47 -19.54 14.10 17.86
CA SER A 47 -20.24 15.39 17.93
C SER A 47 -21.40 15.45 18.94
N LEU A 48 -21.09 15.52 20.24
CA LEU A 48 -22.07 15.55 21.32
C LEU A 48 -21.70 16.54 22.43
N THR A 49 -22.71 17.25 22.93
CA THR A 49 -22.61 18.06 24.15
C THR A 49 -23.37 17.40 25.29
N PHE A 50 -22.71 17.15 26.42
CA PHE A 50 -23.29 16.50 27.59
C PHE A 50 -22.68 17.01 28.89
N ASN A 51 -23.41 16.90 30.00
CA ASN A 51 -22.88 17.10 31.34
C ASN A 51 -22.92 15.81 32.17
N GLU A 52 -23.74 14.83 31.78
CA GLU A 52 -23.80 13.52 32.45
C GLU A 52 -23.89 12.38 31.44
N PHE A 53 -23.35 11.22 31.81
CA PHE A 53 -23.62 9.99 31.08
C PHE A 53 -23.70 8.77 32.00
N TYR A 54 -24.46 7.79 31.53
CA TYR A 54 -24.67 6.49 32.16
C TYR A 54 -24.44 5.39 31.12
N ILE A 55 -23.44 4.54 31.35
CA ILE A 55 -23.09 3.44 30.45
C ILE A 55 -23.02 2.14 31.24
N VAL A 56 -23.64 1.08 30.71
CA VAL A 56 -23.56 -0.29 31.24
C VAL A 56 -22.88 -1.18 30.23
N LEU A 57 -21.72 -1.71 30.62
CA LEU A 57 -20.91 -2.61 29.82
C LEU A 57 -20.97 -4.03 30.38
N LYS A 58 -20.91 -5.02 29.51
CA LYS A 58 -20.83 -6.43 29.90
C LYS A 58 -19.82 -7.17 29.03
N PRO A 59 -18.76 -7.74 29.61
CA PRO A 59 -17.87 -8.63 28.88
C PRO A 59 -18.65 -9.80 28.29
N ILE A 60 -18.28 -10.21 27.08
CA ILE A 60 -18.95 -11.30 26.37
C ILE A 60 -18.59 -12.66 26.97
N ASP A 61 -17.40 -12.80 27.57
CA ASP A 61 -16.96 -13.98 28.31
C ASP A 61 -16.76 -13.66 29.80
N SER A 62 -17.19 -14.58 30.66
CA SER A 62 -16.90 -14.64 32.09
C SER A 62 -15.41 -14.57 32.47
N ASN A 63 -14.51 -15.00 31.59
CA ASN A 63 -13.06 -14.98 31.79
C ASN A 63 -12.41 -13.64 31.40
N LEU A 64 -13.18 -12.68 30.92
CA LEU A 64 -12.75 -11.34 30.54
C LEU A 64 -13.24 -10.36 31.60
N LYS A 65 -12.33 -9.64 32.26
CA LYS A 65 -12.66 -8.69 33.32
C LYS A 65 -12.22 -7.28 32.92
N ILE A 66 -13.07 -6.28 33.15
CA ILE A 66 -12.65 -4.87 33.11
C ILE A 66 -11.88 -4.59 34.40
N GLU A 67 -10.58 -4.35 34.27
CA GLU A 67 -9.67 -4.04 35.39
C GLU A 67 -9.72 -2.55 35.72
N GLN A 68 -9.79 -1.70 34.70
CA GLN A 68 -9.76 -0.25 34.88
C GLN A 68 -10.52 0.48 33.76
N ILE A 69 -11.06 1.64 34.09
CA ILE A 69 -11.54 2.63 33.13
C ILE A 69 -10.74 3.91 33.31
N VAL A 70 -10.19 4.42 32.21
CA VAL A 70 -9.37 5.64 32.19
C VAL A 70 -10.09 6.70 31.38
N LEU A 71 -10.62 7.73 32.06
CA LEU A 71 -11.26 8.86 31.39
C LEU A 71 -10.24 9.71 30.63
N ASN A 72 -10.67 10.30 29.51
CA ASN A 72 -9.88 11.29 28.79
C ASN A 72 -9.68 12.55 29.68
N LYS A 73 -8.53 13.21 29.52
CA LYS A 73 -8.19 14.48 30.20
C LYS A 73 -9.27 15.56 30.06
N LYS A 74 -10.02 15.61 28.94
CA LYS A 74 -11.13 16.56 28.78
C LYS A 74 -12.25 16.36 29.79
N LEU A 75 -12.41 15.16 30.34
CA LEU A 75 -13.41 14.82 31.36
C LEU A 75 -12.87 14.98 32.79
N ALA A 76 -11.60 15.37 32.97
CA ALA A 76 -10.94 15.40 34.27
C ALA A 76 -11.56 16.36 35.31
N LYS A 77 -12.43 17.29 34.87
CA LYS A 77 -13.10 18.26 35.75
C LYS A 77 -14.43 17.74 36.35
N GLY A 78 -14.91 16.58 35.93
CA GLY A 78 -16.14 15.98 36.45
C GLY A 78 -15.90 14.87 37.47
N THR A 79 -16.97 14.40 38.11
CA THR A 79 -16.95 13.25 39.01
C THR A 79 -17.38 12.00 38.26
N SER A 80 -16.66 10.89 38.47
CA SER A 80 -17.03 9.60 37.90
C SER A 80 -17.14 8.51 38.95
N THR A 81 -18.04 7.57 38.73
CA THR A 81 -18.17 6.37 39.57
C THR A 81 -18.19 5.13 38.70
N PHE A 82 -17.52 4.09 39.18
CA PHE A 82 -17.44 2.79 38.53
C PHE A 82 -17.92 1.73 39.52
N LYS A 83 -18.95 0.96 39.15
CA LYS A 83 -19.51 -0.10 39.99
C LYS A 83 -19.67 -1.39 39.19
N VAL A 84 -19.42 -2.52 39.85
CA VAL A 84 -19.60 -3.84 39.25
C VAL A 84 -20.76 -4.54 39.94
N VAL A 85 -21.78 -4.96 39.18
CA VAL A 85 -22.96 -5.66 39.70
C VAL A 85 -23.28 -6.80 38.73
N ASN A 86 -23.32 -8.06 39.19
CA ASN A 86 -23.70 -9.23 38.37
C ASN A 86 -22.97 -9.33 37.00
N ASN A 87 -21.65 -9.10 36.99
CA ASN A 87 -20.81 -9.08 35.78
C ASN A 87 -21.13 -7.95 34.77
N GLN A 88 -21.91 -6.96 35.19
CA GLN A 88 -22.13 -5.70 34.48
C GLN A 88 -21.27 -4.61 35.14
N TYR A 89 -20.73 -3.75 34.31
CA TYR A 89 -19.85 -2.65 34.68
C TYR A 89 -20.57 -1.34 34.39
N LEU A 90 -20.96 -0.66 35.47
CA LEU A 90 -21.73 0.58 35.45
C LEU A 90 -20.77 1.75 35.55
N ILE A 91 -20.86 2.67 34.60
CA ILE A 91 -20.03 3.86 34.48
C ILE A 91 -20.95 5.07 34.53
N ASN A 92 -20.76 5.90 35.55
CA ASN A 92 -21.46 7.17 35.67
C ASN A 92 -20.46 8.30 35.63
N TYR A 93 -20.80 9.36 34.92
CA TYR A 93 -20.05 10.61 34.90
C TYR A 93 -21.01 11.78 35.06
N SER A 94 -20.59 12.80 35.82
CA SER A 94 -21.31 14.06 35.96
C SER A 94 -20.34 15.24 36.10
N SER A 95 -20.61 16.34 35.41
CA SER A 95 -19.89 17.61 35.51
C SER A 95 -20.87 18.78 35.69
N ASN A 96 -20.39 19.84 36.36
CA ASN A 96 -21.18 21.06 36.55
C ASN A 96 -21.38 21.83 35.23
N ASP A 97 -20.34 21.85 34.38
CA ASP A 97 -20.37 22.51 33.08
C ASP A 97 -20.55 21.47 31.96
N PRO A 98 -21.34 21.77 30.91
CA PRO A 98 -21.42 20.93 29.71
C PRO A 98 -20.07 20.80 29.00
N ILE A 99 -19.78 19.60 28.53
CA ILE A 99 -18.60 19.27 27.74
C ILE A 99 -19.03 19.13 26.29
N GLU A 100 -18.40 19.90 25.41
CA GLU A 100 -18.66 19.88 23.98
C GLU A 100 -17.58 19.07 23.25
N ILE A 101 -18.02 18.00 22.58
CA ILE A 101 -17.21 17.23 21.65
C ILE A 101 -17.61 17.68 20.24
N GLY A 102 -16.74 18.38 19.53
CA GLY A 102 -17.05 18.95 18.20
C GLY A 102 -16.80 17.97 17.03
N LYS A 103 -15.98 16.94 17.23
CA LYS A 103 -15.59 15.91 16.26
C LYS A 103 -15.26 14.60 17.00
N LYS A 104 -15.20 13.45 16.30
CA LYS A 104 -14.87 12.13 16.88
C LYS A 104 -13.73 12.24 17.87
N GLU A 105 -13.99 11.88 19.12
CA GLU A 105 -12.97 11.94 20.18
C GLU A 105 -13.15 10.84 21.22
N ASN A 106 -12.04 10.24 21.64
CA ASN A 106 -12.01 9.22 22.69
C ASN A 106 -12.38 9.82 24.04
N ILE A 107 -13.47 9.37 24.66
CA ILE A 107 -13.93 9.84 25.96
C ILE A 107 -13.38 8.99 27.11
N PHE A 108 -13.12 7.69 26.90
CA PHE A 108 -12.42 6.86 27.87
C PHE A 108 -11.82 5.61 27.24
N PHE A 109 -10.94 4.95 27.99
CA PHE A 109 -10.37 3.65 27.66
C PHE A 109 -10.82 2.60 28.66
N ILE A 110 -11.17 1.41 28.16
CA ILE A 110 -11.47 0.23 28.98
C ILE A 110 -10.24 -0.67 28.94
N ASN A 111 -9.61 -0.89 30.10
CA ASN A 111 -8.54 -1.85 30.25
C ASN A 111 -9.16 -3.19 30.66
N LEU A 112 -9.15 -4.15 29.75
CA LEU A 112 -9.58 -5.52 29.98
C LEU A 112 -8.38 -6.37 30.36
N LYS A 113 -8.62 -7.37 31.21
CA LYS A 113 -7.66 -8.40 31.58
C LYS A 113 -8.27 -9.78 31.50
N THR A 114 -7.45 -10.74 31.10
CA THR A 114 -7.87 -12.12 30.96
C THR A 114 -6.72 -13.11 31.10
N ASN A 115 -7.08 -14.35 31.41
CA ASN A 115 -6.19 -15.51 31.41
C ASN A 115 -6.27 -16.30 30.09
N SER A 116 -7.08 -15.87 29.12
CA SER A 116 -7.34 -16.54 27.85
C SER A 116 -7.07 -15.62 26.67
N ARG A 117 -6.67 -16.16 25.51
CA ARG A 117 -6.45 -15.34 24.31
C ARG A 117 -7.78 -15.18 23.56
N TYR A 118 -8.22 -13.94 23.31
CA TYR A 118 -9.43 -13.67 22.54
C TYR A 118 -9.13 -13.26 21.10
N LYS A 119 -9.92 -13.81 20.18
CA LYS A 119 -9.92 -13.52 18.74
C LYS A 119 -11.12 -12.68 18.32
N ASP A 120 -12.13 -12.56 19.18
CA ASP A 120 -13.43 -12.02 18.80
C ASP A 120 -13.45 -10.50 18.69
N ALA A 121 -14.22 -10.04 17.71
CA ALA A 121 -14.32 -8.64 17.33
C ALA A 121 -15.11 -7.77 18.31
N HIS A 122 -15.84 -8.41 19.20
CA HIS A 122 -16.65 -7.80 20.23
C HIS A 122 -16.25 -8.46 21.54
N LEU A 123 -15.46 -7.75 22.35
CA LEU A 123 -15.04 -8.23 23.67
C LEU A 123 -16.03 -7.80 24.76
N VAL A 124 -16.74 -6.69 24.53
CA VAL A 124 -17.65 -6.06 25.48
C VAL A 124 -18.92 -5.63 24.75
N ASN A 125 -20.08 -6.00 25.30
CA ASN A 125 -21.40 -5.52 24.88
C ASN A 125 -21.78 -4.27 25.66
N ILE A 126 -22.46 -3.33 25.00
CA ILE A 126 -23.13 -2.20 25.65
C ILE A 126 -24.58 -2.61 25.86
N GLU A 127 -24.98 -2.81 27.12
CA GLU A 127 -26.37 -3.18 27.46
C GLU A 127 -27.26 -1.95 27.64
N LYS A 128 -26.68 -0.81 28.07
CA LYS A 128 -27.41 0.45 28.23
C LYS A 128 -26.50 1.66 28.08
N ILE A 129 -27.02 2.72 27.47
CA ILE A 129 -26.33 3.99 27.22
C ILE A 129 -27.33 5.14 27.31
N ASN A 130 -27.03 6.14 28.13
CA ASN A 130 -27.81 7.37 28.22
C ASN A 130 -26.85 8.54 28.39
N PHE A 131 -26.99 9.56 27.56
CA PHE A 131 -26.28 10.84 27.73
C PHE A 131 -27.30 11.90 28.13
N TYR A 132 -26.90 12.84 28.97
CA TYR A 132 -27.74 13.95 29.40
C TYR A 132 -27.02 15.27 29.19
N ASN A 133 -27.79 16.27 28.76
CA ASN A 133 -27.39 17.66 28.77
C ASN A 133 -28.47 18.46 29.49
N SER A 134 -28.11 19.12 30.59
CA SER A 134 -29.04 20.01 31.34
C SER A 134 -30.36 19.30 31.70
N LYS A 135 -30.27 18.01 32.07
CA LYS A 135 -31.37 17.08 32.40
C LYS A 135 -32.25 16.63 31.23
N SER A 136 -31.95 17.02 30.00
CA SER A 136 -32.56 16.43 28.80
C SER A 136 -31.75 15.21 28.37
N GLU A 137 -32.42 14.09 28.12
CA GLU A 137 -31.79 12.88 27.60
C GLU A 137 -31.50 13.04 26.11
N THR A 138 -30.30 12.67 25.71
CA THR A 138 -29.82 12.78 24.34
C THR A 138 -29.66 11.37 23.75
N SER A 139 -30.36 11.10 22.64
CA SER A 139 -30.37 9.77 22.01
C SER A 139 -29.07 9.50 21.25
N VAL A 140 -28.27 8.55 21.72
CA VAL A 140 -27.00 8.17 21.07
C VAL A 140 -27.14 6.79 20.41
N LYS A 141 -26.78 6.69 19.13
CA LYS A 141 -26.68 5.39 18.44
C LYS A 141 -25.39 4.69 18.86
N VAL A 142 -25.40 3.37 18.98
CA VAL A 142 -24.19 2.59 19.30
C VAL A 142 -23.67 1.95 18.03
N LYS A 143 -22.41 2.18 17.70
CA LYS A 143 -21.69 1.47 16.64
C LYS A 143 -20.51 0.75 17.27
N VAL A 144 -20.49 -0.57 17.22
CA VAL A 144 -19.32 -1.35 17.63
C VAL A 144 -18.54 -1.68 16.36
N GLU A 145 -17.35 -1.13 16.22
CA GLU A 145 -16.51 -1.41 15.05
C GLU A 145 -16.08 -2.88 15.08
N LYS A 146 -16.19 -3.57 13.94
CA LYS A 146 -15.65 -4.93 13.83
C LYS A 146 -14.14 -4.83 13.98
N THR A 147 -13.60 -5.57 14.93
CA THR A 147 -12.18 -5.84 14.99
C THR A 147 -11.84 -6.75 13.81
N ASP A 148 -11.11 -6.24 12.81
CA ASP A 148 -10.49 -7.12 11.82
C ASP A 148 -9.63 -8.12 12.58
N ALA A 149 -9.73 -9.40 12.26
CA ALA A 149 -8.94 -10.41 12.95
C ALA A 149 -7.46 -10.20 12.56
N ASN A 150 -6.73 -9.31 13.26
CA ASN A 150 -5.28 -9.25 13.03
C ASN A 150 -4.75 -10.61 13.43
N GLN A 151 -4.24 -11.32 12.44
CA GLN A 151 -3.52 -12.56 12.59
C GLN A 151 -2.60 -12.52 13.81
N PHE A 152 -2.57 -13.58 14.62
CA PHE A 152 -1.61 -13.73 15.72
C PHE A 152 -0.20 -13.51 15.16
N ILE A 153 0.57 -12.55 15.68
CA ILE A 153 1.95 -12.29 15.22
C ILE A 153 2.92 -12.82 16.28
N LEU A 154 3.61 -13.92 15.95
CA LEU A 154 4.54 -14.59 16.85
C LEU A 154 5.79 -13.74 17.11
N PHE A 155 6.40 -13.19 16.06
CA PHE A 155 7.63 -12.39 16.17
C PHE A 155 7.38 -10.94 15.76
N LYS A 156 7.39 -10.04 16.77
CA LYS A 156 7.25 -8.58 16.60
C LYS A 156 8.60 -7.85 16.46
N ASN A 157 9.70 -8.46 16.93
CA ASN A 157 11.02 -7.82 16.93
C ASN A 157 11.65 -7.81 15.53
N ASP A 158 12.05 -6.62 15.05
CA ASP A 158 12.62 -6.45 13.71
C ASP A 158 13.86 -7.29 13.43
N GLY A 159 14.71 -7.53 14.44
CA GLY A 159 15.90 -8.38 14.28
C GLY A 159 15.54 -9.85 14.03
N ILE A 160 14.50 -10.37 14.72
CA ILE A 160 14.00 -11.72 14.49
C ILE A 160 13.32 -11.81 13.12
N VAL A 161 12.46 -10.84 12.78
CA VAL A 161 11.79 -10.77 11.48
C VAL A 161 12.82 -10.77 10.35
N PHE A 162 13.83 -9.90 10.44
CA PHE A 162 14.90 -9.83 9.45
C PHE A 162 15.70 -11.14 9.37
N GLY A 163 15.99 -11.79 10.50
CA GLY A 163 16.62 -13.11 10.55
C GLY A 163 15.82 -14.17 9.78
N LEU A 164 14.49 -14.19 9.92
CA LEU A 164 13.60 -15.10 9.18
C LEU A 164 13.56 -14.78 7.68
N LEU A 165 13.56 -13.50 7.30
CA LEU A 165 13.63 -13.10 5.89
C LEU A 165 14.97 -13.53 5.27
N MET A 166 16.09 -13.36 5.97
CA MET A 166 17.41 -13.81 5.52
C MET A 166 17.50 -15.33 5.46
N LEU A 167 16.86 -16.04 6.40
CA LEU A 167 16.74 -17.49 6.36
C LEU A 167 15.97 -17.94 5.10
N ALA A 168 14.86 -17.29 4.77
CA ALA A 168 14.09 -17.58 3.56
C ALA A 168 14.91 -17.36 2.29
N LEU A 169 15.58 -16.21 2.17
CA LEU A 169 16.47 -15.92 1.03
C LEU A 169 17.60 -16.95 0.93
N GLY A 170 18.31 -17.18 2.03
CA GLY A 170 19.41 -18.16 2.08
C GLY A 170 18.96 -19.57 1.71
N PHE A 171 17.78 -19.99 2.19
CA PHE A 171 17.17 -21.28 1.83
C PHE A 171 16.89 -21.39 0.33
N VAL A 172 16.31 -20.36 -0.29
CA VAL A 172 16.02 -20.36 -1.73
C VAL A 172 17.30 -20.45 -2.54
N PHE A 173 18.27 -19.57 -2.30
CA PHE A 173 19.54 -19.60 -3.05
C PHE A 173 20.33 -20.89 -2.82
N TYR A 174 20.34 -21.41 -1.59
CA TYR A 174 21.00 -22.67 -1.29
C TYR A 174 20.36 -23.85 -2.05
N THR A 175 19.03 -23.91 -2.12
CA THR A 175 18.32 -24.97 -2.83
C THR A 175 18.39 -24.79 -4.34
N GLU A 176 18.35 -23.55 -4.85
CA GLU A 176 18.47 -23.23 -6.28
C GLU A 176 19.87 -23.55 -6.82
N SER A 177 20.92 -23.41 -6.00
CA SER A 177 22.29 -23.77 -6.38
C SER A 177 22.57 -25.28 -6.44
N LYS A 178 21.62 -26.13 -6.04
CA LYS A 178 21.78 -27.59 -6.14
C LYS A 178 21.63 -28.04 -7.59
N GLU A 179 22.60 -28.79 -8.09
CA GLU A 179 22.62 -29.28 -9.48
C GLU A 179 21.95 -30.65 -9.67
N SER A 180 21.66 -31.38 -8.58
CA SER A 180 21.07 -32.72 -8.63
C SER A 180 19.90 -32.91 -7.65
N GLY A 181 19.09 -33.94 -7.91
CA GLY A 181 17.96 -34.31 -7.06
C GLY A 181 16.63 -33.60 -7.40
N PHE A 182 15.86 -33.26 -6.37
CA PHE A 182 14.54 -32.64 -6.49
C PHE A 182 14.60 -31.18 -6.90
N TRP A 183 15.52 -30.39 -6.33
CA TRP A 183 15.56 -28.94 -6.47
C TRP A 183 15.73 -28.41 -7.91
N PRO A 184 16.62 -28.96 -8.76
CA PRO A 184 16.68 -28.56 -10.17
C PRO A 184 15.35 -28.74 -10.90
N LYS A 185 14.61 -29.81 -10.58
CA LYS A 185 13.29 -30.09 -11.18
C LYS A 185 12.23 -29.11 -10.69
N PHE A 186 12.29 -28.73 -9.41
CA PHE A 186 11.40 -27.74 -8.83
C PHE A 186 11.62 -26.35 -9.45
N TYR A 187 12.87 -25.87 -9.46
CA TYR A 187 13.22 -24.54 -9.98
C TYR A 187 13.08 -24.41 -11.50
N LYS A 188 13.03 -25.54 -12.23
CA LYS A 188 12.63 -25.56 -13.64
C LYS A 188 11.21 -25.03 -13.87
N TYR A 189 10.31 -25.19 -12.90
CA TYR A 189 8.92 -24.76 -13.01
C TYR A 189 8.61 -23.51 -12.20
N ILE A 190 9.21 -23.38 -11.01
CA ILE A 190 8.96 -22.27 -10.08
C ILE A 190 10.25 -21.46 -9.92
N PRO A 191 10.33 -20.22 -10.44
CA PRO A 191 11.56 -19.42 -10.36
C PRO A 191 12.01 -19.14 -8.92
N GLY A 192 13.33 -19.12 -8.66
CA GLY A 192 13.88 -18.79 -7.34
C GLY A 192 13.39 -17.46 -6.79
N LEU A 193 13.40 -16.42 -7.61
CA LEU A 193 12.90 -15.10 -7.22
C LEU A 193 11.42 -15.10 -6.78
N LEU A 194 10.58 -15.94 -7.39
CA LEU A 194 9.19 -16.11 -6.95
C LEU A 194 9.13 -16.74 -5.54
N MET A 195 10.04 -17.66 -5.22
CA MET A 195 10.13 -18.25 -3.87
C MET A 195 10.65 -17.25 -2.83
N CYS A 196 11.63 -16.41 -3.18
CA CYS A 196 12.09 -15.30 -2.32
C CYS A 196 10.94 -14.37 -1.92
N TYR A 197 9.93 -14.29 -2.76
CA TYR A 197 8.73 -13.51 -2.54
C TYR A 197 7.62 -14.30 -1.80
N MET A 198 7.35 -15.55 -2.19
CA MET A 198 6.27 -16.36 -1.63
C MET A 198 6.53 -16.88 -0.22
N ILE A 199 7.77 -17.23 0.14
CA ILE A 199 8.07 -17.78 1.48
C ILE A 199 7.78 -16.74 2.59
N PRO A 200 8.25 -15.48 2.49
CA PRO A 200 7.85 -14.44 3.44
C PRO A 200 6.34 -14.20 3.51
N ALA A 201 5.63 -14.31 2.38
CA ALA A 201 4.18 -14.21 2.37
C ALA A 201 3.52 -15.35 3.15
N VAL A 202 4.05 -16.58 3.05
CA VAL A 202 3.61 -17.71 3.88
C VAL A 202 3.91 -17.44 5.35
N PHE A 203 5.09 -16.90 5.69
CA PHE A 203 5.41 -16.54 7.08
C PHE A 203 4.44 -15.51 7.64
N ASN A 204 4.11 -14.48 6.86
CA ASN A 204 3.10 -13.50 7.21
C ASN A 204 1.72 -14.16 7.38
N SER A 205 1.29 -14.94 6.38
CA SER A 205 -0.01 -15.66 6.36
C SER A 205 -0.17 -16.77 7.41
N LEU A 206 0.92 -17.21 8.06
CA LEU A 206 0.88 -18.11 9.20
C LEU A 206 0.93 -17.35 10.54
N GLY A 207 1.08 -16.03 10.51
CA GLY A 207 1.25 -15.21 11.69
C GLY A 207 2.62 -15.31 12.33
N LEU A 208 3.66 -15.75 11.61
CA LEU A 208 5.01 -15.79 12.16
C LEU A 208 5.62 -14.40 12.26
N ILE A 209 5.38 -13.57 11.24
CA ILE A 209 5.87 -12.19 11.10
C ILE A 209 4.76 -11.30 10.56
N SER A 210 4.93 -9.98 10.58
CA SER A 210 3.99 -9.06 9.95
C SER A 210 4.67 -7.80 9.43
N ALA A 211 4.27 -7.37 8.23
CA ALA A 211 4.71 -6.11 7.66
C ALA A 211 4.09 -4.88 8.34
N ASP A 212 2.98 -5.04 9.06
CA ASP A 212 2.29 -3.95 9.75
C ASP A 212 3.00 -3.58 11.07
N VAL A 213 3.69 -4.55 11.68
CA VAL A 213 4.45 -4.37 12.92
C VAL A 213 5.94 -4.10 12.65
N SER A 214 6.51 -4.75 11.64
CA SER A 214 7.95 -4.67 11.36
C SER A 214 8.34 -3.45 10.53
N GLN A 215 9.44 -2.78 10.91
CA GLN A 215 10.05 -1.70 10.12
C GLN A 215 11.00 -2.20 9.02
N THR A 216 11.13 -3.51 8.83
CA THR A 216 12.04 -4.08 7.83
C THR A 216 11.71 -3.61 6.41
N TYR A 217 10.42 -3.46 6.06
CA TYR A 217 10.03 -2.88 4.78
C TYR A 217 10.41 -1.40 4.66
N TYR A 218 10.31 -0.62 5.74
CA TYR A 218 10.73 0.78 5.73
C TYR A 218 12.23 0.87 5.43
N VAL A 219 13.06 0.08 6.12
CA VAL A 219 14.50 0.01 5.87
C VAL A 219 14.78 -0.42 4.43
N ALA A 220 14.12 -1.49 3.95
CA ALA A 220 14.34 -1.99 2.60
C ALA A 220 13.94 -0.97 1.53
N SER A 221 12.77 -0.35 1.63
CA SER A 221 12.26 0.58 0.62
C SER A 221 12.90 1.97 0.66
N ARG A 222 13.36 2.44 1.83
CA ARG A 222 13.91 3.79 2.01
C ARG A 222 15.43 3.87 2.04
N TYR A 223 16.11 2.76 2.31
CA TYR A 223 17.57 2.72 2.35
C TYR A 223 18.11 1.79 1.26
N LEU A 224 17.66 0.54 1.26
CA LEU A 224 18.24 -0.49 0.39
C LEU A 224 17.81 -0.34 -1.07
N LEU A 225 16.57 0.02 -1.35
CA LEU A 225 16.08 0.27 -2.70
C LEU A 225 16.85 1.43 -3.37
N PRO A 226 16.90 2.67 -2.83
CA PRO A 226 17.67 3.74 -3.47
C PRO A 226 19.16 3.41 -3.55
N ALA A 227 19.74 2.74 -2.55
CA ALA A 227 21.12 2.25 -2.61
C ALA A 227 21.32 1.26 -3.77
N SER A 228 20.39 0.31 -3.96
CA SER A 228 20.44 -0.66 -5.05
C SER A 228 20.34 0.02 -6.41
N LEU A 229 19.48 1.03 -6.56
CA LEU A 229 19.35 1.79 -7.81
C LEU A 229 20.65 2.51 -8.14
N VAL A 230 21.30 3.14 -7.16
CA VAL A 230 22.61 3.77 -7.36
C VAL A 230 23.63 2.74 -7.84
N LEU A 231 23.74 1.61 -7.15
CA LEU A 231 24.74 0.58 -7.44
C LEU A 231 24.50 -0.16 -8.76
N LEU A 232 23.24 -0.40 -9.14
CA LEU A 232 22.87 -1.02 -10.41
C LEU A 232 23.01 -0.05 -11.59
N THR A 233 22.94 1.26 -11.31
CA THR A 233 23.08 2.31 -12.32
C THR A 233 24.54 2.72 -12.52
N ILE A 234 25.44 2.46 -11.58
CA ILE A 234 26.85 2.90 -11.66
C ILE A 234 27.60 2.32 -12.87
N SER A 235 27.17 1.16 -13.36
CA SER A 235 27.74 0.47 -14.52
C SER A 235 26.84 0.52 -15.75
N ILE A 236 25.78 1.33 -15.70
CA ILE A 236 24.82 1.39 -16.79
C ILE A 236 25.37 2.18 -17.98
N ASP A 237 25.01 1.72 -19.17
CA ASP A 237 25.19 2.49 -20.39
C ASP A 237 23.89 3.20 -20.75
N LEU A 238 23.81 4.49 -20.45
CA LEU A 238 22.58 5.27 -20.69
C LEU A 238 22.18 5.30 -22.16
N LYS A 239 23.14 5.37 -23.08
CA LYS A 239 22.82 5.37 -24.51
C LYS A 239 22.15 4.06 -24.90
N ALA A 240 22.65 2.94 -24.39
CA ALA A 240 22.04 1.63 -24.62
C ALA A 240 20.66 1.49 -23.93
N VAL A 241 20.46 2.10 -22.75
CA VAL A 241 19.14 2.15 -22.09
C VAL A 241 18.13 2.93 -22.91
N PHE A 242 18.48 4.12 -23.41
CA PHE A 242 17.59 4.89 -24.29
C PHE A 242 17.30 4.16 -25.60
N ASN A 243 18.24 3.35 -26.09
CA ASN A 243 18.07 2.51 -27.27
C ASN A 243 17.12 1.30 -27.06
N LEU A 244 16.69 0.99 -25.83
CA LEU A 244 15.62 0.01 -25.60
C LEU A 244 14.30 0.44 -26.28
N GLY A 245 14.18 1.73 -26.62
CA GLY A 245 13.26 2.22 -27.64
C GLY A 245 11.83 2.43 -27.16
N TRP A 246 10.98 2.80 -28.11
CA TRP A 246 9.60 3.23 -27.89
C TRP A 246 8.67 2.12 -27.36
N LYS A 247 9.04 0.84 -27.54
CA LYS A 247 8.22 -0.30 -27.09
C LYS A 247 7.98 -0.28 -25.58
N ALA A 248 8.97 0.12 -24.78
CA ALA A 248 8.82 0.26 -23.33
C ALA A 248 7.72 1.26 -22.96
N LEU A 249 7.73 2.44 -23.60
CA LEU A 249 6.75 3.50 -23.38
C LEU A 249 5.35 3.08 -23.84
N VAL A 250 5.23 2.45 -25.02
CA VAL A 250 3.94 1.97 -25.51
C VAL A 250 3.36 0.90 -24.61
N MET A 251 4.17 -0.04 -24.11
CA MET A 251 3.70 -1.03 -23.13
C MET A 251 3.26 -0.38 -21.82
N PHE A 252 4.00 0.60 -21.31
CA PHE A 252 3.61 1.38 -20.14
C PHE A 252 2.28 2.12 -20.33
N PHE A 253 2.12 2.88 -21.42
CA PHE A 253 0.87 3.61 -21.69
C PHE A 253 -0.30 2.67 -21.98
N THR A 254 -0.04 1.53 -22.61
CA THR A 254 -1.05 0.47 -22.76
C THR A 254 -1.52 -0.02 -21.41
N GLY A 255 -0.60 -0.22 -20.46
CA GLY A 255 -0.92 -0.55 -19.08
C GLY A 255 -1.79 0.53 -18.43
N THR A 256 -1.38 1.80 -18.52
CA THR A 256 -2.19 2.93 -18.02
C THR A 256 -3.61 2.92 -18.61
N ILE A 257 -3.75 2.76 -19.93
CA ILE A 257 -5.06 2.69 -20.58
C ILE A 257 -5.85 1.46 -20.08
N GLY A 258 -5.19 0.32 -19.92
CA GLY A 258 -5.76 -0.90 -19.37
C GLY A 258 -6.35 -0.70 -17.98
N ILE A 259 -5.67 0.04 -17.10
CA ILE A 259 -6.21 0.44 -15.80
C ILE A 259 -7.39 1.40 -15.98
N VAL A 260 -7.26 2.45 -16.79
CA VAL A 260 -8.31 3.47 -16.98
C VAL A 260 -9.63 2.88 -17.49
N ILE A 261 -9.58 1.97 -18.47
CA ILE A 261 -10.80 1.33 -19.02
C ILE A 261 -11.22 0.11 -18.21
N GLY A 262 -10.27 -0.57 -17.56
CA GLY A 262 -10.52 -1.80 -16.84
C GLY A 262 -11.41 -1.60 -15.62
N GLY A 263 -11.30 -0.47 -14.93
CA GLY A 263 -12.12 -0.16 -13.75
C GLY A 263 -13.61 -0.08 -14.07
N PRO A 264 -14.03 0.78 -15.01
CA PRO A 264 -15.41 0.87 -15.47
C PRO A 264 -15.95 -0.47 -15.99
N ILE A 265 -15.16 -1.20 -16.78
CA ILE A 265 -15.58 -2.51 -17.31
C ILE A 265 -15.73 -3.54 -16.18
N ALA A 266 -14.84 -3.55 -15.19
CA ALA A 266 -14.94 -4.42 -14.03
C ALA A 266 -16.21 -4.12 -13.22
N ILE A 267 -16.55 -2.84 -13.01
CA ILE A 267 -17.81 -2.44 -12.38
C ILE A 267 -19.01 -2.99 -13.16
N LEU A 268 -19.05 -2.78 -14.48
CA LEU A 268 -20.16 -3.24 -15.33
C LEU A 268 -20.30 -4.77 -15.36
N ILE A 269 -19.20 -5.51 -15.35
CA ILE A 269 -19.23 -6.98 -15.30
C ILE A 269 -19.78 -7.43 -13.94
N ILE A 270 -19.24 -6.89 -12.85
CA ILE A 270 -19.59 -7.31 -11.49
C ILE A 270 -21.03 -6.90 -11.15
N SER A 271 -21.50 -5.74 -11.63
CA SER A 271 -22.87 -5.26 -11.43
C SER A 271 -23.91 -6.22 -12.00
N THR A 272 -23.57 -7.02 -13.02
CA THR A 272 -24.54 -7.95 -13.64
C THR A 272 -24.95 -9.11 -12.73
N PHE A 273 -24.12 -9.48 -11.74
CA PHE A 273 -24.38 -10.61 -10.86
C PHE A 273 -24.17 -10.32 -9.36
N SER A 274 -23.55 -9.19 -9.01
CA SER A 274 -23.32 -8.74 -7.63
C SER A 274 -23.46 -7.20 -7.50
N PRO A 275 -24.63 -6.60 -7.85
CA PRO A 275 -24.84 -5.15 -7.81
C PRO A 275 -24.48 -4.50 -6.47
N GLU A 276 -24.75 -5.20 -5.37
CA GLU A 276 -24.45 -4.75 -4.00
C GLU A 276 -22.95 -4.53 -3.74
N THR A 277 -22.07 -5.21 -4.47
CA THR A 277 -20.61 -5.11 -4.32
C THR A 277 -20.04 -3.86 -4.99
N VAL A 278 -20.74 -3.31 -5.98
CA VAL A 278 -20.34 -2.11 -6.74
C VAL A 278 -21.25 -0.91 -6.45
N GLY A 279 -22.19 -1.05 -5.53
CA GLY A 279 -23.14 -0.01 -5.14
C GLY A 279 -22.60 1.00 -4.12
N GLY A 280 -23.50 1.52 -3.29
CA GLY A 280 -23.22 2.60 -2.33
C GLY A 280 -23.61 3.97 -2.86
N ALA A 281 -23.70 4.95 -1.96
CA ALA A 281 -24.09 6.32 -2.28
C ALA A 281 -23.24 7.31 -1.47
N GLY A 282 -23.16 8.56 -1.93
CA GLY A 282 -22.36 9.58 -1.25
C GLY A 282 -20.88 9.20 -1.20
N PHE A 283 -20.26 9.33 -0.02
CA PHE A 283 -18.84 9.03 0.22
C PHE A 283 -18.53 7.53 0.37
N ASP A 284 -19.54 6.69 0.58
CA ASP A 284 -19.40 5.24 0.68
C ASP A 284 -19.50 4.54 -0.69
N ALA A 285 -19.75 5.29 -1.77
CA ALA A 285 -19.87 4.74 -3.10
C ALA A 285 -18.57 4.03 -3.52
N VAL A 286 -18.67 2.75 -3.88
CA VAL A 286 -17.51 1.87 -4.12
C VAL A 286 -16.57 2.44 -5.18
N TRP A 287 -17.11 3.07 -6.23
CA TRP A 287 -16.30 3.70 -7.28
C TRP A 287 -15.35 4.79 -6.76
N ARG A 288 -15.68 5.50 -5.67
CA ARG A 288 -14.78 6.47 -5.01
C ARG A 288 -13.60 5.77 -4.34
N GLY A 289 -13.85 4.61 -3.72
CA GLY A 289 -12.78 3.77 -3.18
C GLY A 289 -11.91 3.19 -4.29
N LEU A 290 -12.52 2.70 -5.38
CA LEU A 290 -11.81 2.21 -6.56
C LEU A 290 -10.99 3.31 -7.25
N ALA A 291 -11.37 4.58 -7.12
CA ALA A 291 -10.56 5.70 -7.60
C ALA A 291 -9.19 5.76 -6.91
N THR A 292 -9.11 5.38 -5.62
CA THR A 292 -7.84 5.28 -4.89
C THR A 292 -6.97 4.15 -5.46
N LEU A 293 -7.56 3.00 -5.82
CA LEU A 293 -6.87 1.90 -6.50
C LEU A 293 -6.31 2.33 -7.85
N ALA A 294 -7.07 3.06 -8.67
CA ALA A 294 -6.58 3.60 -9.93
C ALA A 294 -5.38 4.53 -9.71
N GLY A 295 -5.40 5.35 -8.66
CA GLY A 295 -4.26 6.18 -8.25
C GLY A 295 -3.03 5.32 -7.98
N SER A 296 -3.17 4.28 -7.16
CA SER A 296 -2.09 3.35 -6.83
C SER A 296 -1.54 2.61 -8.05
N TRP A 297 -2.43 2.05 -8.88
CA TRP A 297 -2.04 1.21 -10.02
C TRP A 297 -1.59 1.96 -11.26
N ILE A 298 -1.62 3.30 -11.27
CA ILE A 298 -1.03 4.09 -12.37
C ILE A 298 0.19 4.87 -11.87
N GLY A 299 0.13 5.44 -10.66
CA GLY A 299 1.17 6.33 -10.12
C GLY A 299 1.68 6.01 -8.72
N GLY A 300 1.21 4.94 -8.08
CA GLY A 300 1.66 4.51 -6.76
C GLY A 300 1.00 5.27 -5.60
N GLY A 301 1.53 5.03 -4.39
CA GLY A 301 0.86 5.44 -3.14
C GLY A 301 0.63 6.95 -2.97
N ALA A 302 1.44 7.81 -3.59
CA ALA A 302 1.20 9.27 -3.54
C ALA A 302 -0.06 9.64 -4.32
N ASN A 303 -0.23 9.05 -5.51
CA ASN A 303 -1.41 9.23 -6.34
C ASN A 303 -2.63 8.57 -5.67
N GLN A 304 -2.48 7.42 -5.00
CA GLN A 304 -3.55 6.82 -4.18
C GLN A 304 -4.05 7.77 -3.10
N ALA A 305 -3.15 8.41 -2.34
CA ALA A 305 -3.51 9.39 -1.32
C ALA A 305 -4.19 10.64 -1.92
N ALA A 306 -3.69 11.15 -3.05
CA ALA A 306 -4.34 12.26 -3.75
C ALA A 306 -5.78 11.91 -4.16
N MET A 307 -6.01 10.70 -4.69
CA MET A 307 -7.35 10.26 -5.09
C MET A 307 -8.31 10.12 -3.90
N LEU A 308 -7.81 9.70 -2.73
CA LEU A 308 -8.59 9.64 -1.49
C LEU A 308 -9.10 11.03 -1.07
N GLU A 309 -8.25 12.06 -1.19
CA GLU A 309 -8.60 13.45 -0.88
C GLU A 309 -9.53 14.08 -1.94
N ILE A 310 -9.36 13.73 -3.22
CA ILE A 310 -10.21 14.26 -4.32
C ILE A 310 -11.63 13.73 -4.22
N TYR A 311 -11.75 12.41 -4.05
CA TYR A 311 -13.03 11.72 -4.08
C TYR A 311 -13.61 11.48 -2.69
N GLU A 312 -12.92 11.93 -1.63
CA GLU A 312 -13.42 11.99 -0.25
C GLU A 312 -14.04 10.66 0.19
N PHE A 313 -13.41 9.54 -0.20
CA PHE A 313 -13.90 8.21 0.15
C PHE A 313 -13.82 8.01 1.67
N ASN A 314 -14.80 7.29 2.23
CA ASN A 314 -14.88 7.05 3.66
C ASN A 314 -13.59 6.37 4.19
N GLN A 315 -12.91 7.05 5.11
CA GLN A 315 -11.66 6.60 5.71
C GLN A 315 -11.80 5.26 6.45
N GLU A 316 -12.98 4.96 7.01
CA GLU A 316 -13.25 3.67 7.66
C GLU A 316 -13.26 2.50 6.65
N LEU A 317 -13.62 2.77 5.40
CA LEU A 317 -13.67 1.77 4.32
C LEU A 317 -12.37 1.72 3.50
N TYR A 318 -11.49 2.71 3.67
CA TYR A 318 -10.25 2.84 2.91
C TYR A 318 -9.29 1.66 3.14
N GLY A 319 -9.27 1.09 4.36
CA GLY A 319 -8.48 -0.11 4.67
C GLY A 319 -8.77 -1.29 3.73
N GLY A 320 -10.04 -1.47 3.34
CA GLY A 320 -10.43 -2.49 2.36
C GLY A 320 -9.87 -2.24 0.96
N MET A 321 -9.75 -0.98 0.54
CA MET A 321 -9.12 -0.62 -0.74
C MET A 321 -7.61 -0.86 -0.69
N VAL A 322 -6.95 -0.48 0.39
CA VAL A 322 -5.51 -0.77 0.58
C VAL A 322 -5.25 -2.28 0.58
N LEU A 323 -6.14 -3.08 1.17
CA LEU A 323 -6.06 -4.54 1.12
C LEU A 323 -6.16 -5.06 -0.32
N VAL A 324 -7.13 -4.60 -1.10
CA VAL A 324 -7.28 -5.00 -2.52
C VAL A 324 -6.03 -4.62 -3.33
N ASP A 325 -5.52 -3.42 -3.13
CA ASP A 325 -4.30 -2.94 -3.77
C ASP A 325 -3.13 -3.91 -3.52
N ILE A 326 -2.84 -4.15 -2.24
CA ILE A 326 -1.76 -5.04 -1.81
C ILE A 326 -1.96 -6.44 -2.38
N VAL A 327 -3.13 -7.05 -2.20
CA VAL A 327 -3.36 -8.45 -2.60
C VAL A 327 -3.30 -8.62 -4.12
N VAL A 328 -4.02 -7.80 -4.88
CA VAL A 328 -4.12 -7.96 -6.35
C VAL A 328 -2.80 -7.62 -7.02
N ALA A 329 -2.12 -6.54 -6.61
CA ALA A 329 -0.80 -6.19 -7.15
C ALA A 329 0.24 -7.27 -6.86
N ASN A 330 0.16 -7.90 -5.69
CA ASN A 330 1.05 -8.98 -5.26
C ASN A 330 0.81 -10.29 -6.03
N ILE A 331 -0.47 -10.68 -6.22
CA ILE A 331 -0.84 -11.81 -7.07
C ILE A 331 -0.33 -11.57 -8.50
N TRP A 332 -0.53 -10.37 -9.03
CA TRP A 332 -0.06 -10.02 -10.37
C TRP A 332 1.46 -10.05 -10.48
N MET A 333 2.18 -9.52 -9.49
CA MET A 333 3.64 -9.62 -9.42
C MET A 333 4.11 -11.08 -9.44
N ALA A 334 3.45 -11.96 -8.68
CA ALA A 334 3.76 -13.39 -8.70
C ALA A 334 3.55 -14.01 -10.10
N VAL A 335 2.47 -13.66 -10.80
CA VAL A 335 2.22 -14.08 -12.19
C VAL A 335 3.32 -13.59 -13.13
N LEU A 336 3.72 -12.32 -13.01
CA LEU A 336 4.79 -11.76 -13.83
C LEU A 336 6.12 -12.50 -13.59
N LEU A 337 6.52 -12.66 -12.34
CA LEU A 337 7.76 -13.37 -11.96
C LEU A 337 7.76 -14.82 -12.44
N PHE A 338 6.62 -15.52 -12.32
CA PHE A 338 6.46 -16.86 -12.87
C PHE A 338 6.68 -16.89 -14.39
N GLY A 339 6.14 -15.90 -15.11
CA GLY A 339 6.35 -15.76 -16.56
C GLY A 339 7.80 -15.52 -16.96
N ILE A 340 8.62 -14.88 -16.11
CA ILE A 340 10.05 -14.63 -16.40
C ILE A 340 10.82 -15.94 -16.57
N GLY A 341 10.52 -16.95 -15.73
CA GLY A 341 11.10 -18.29 -15.89
C GLY A 341 10.75 -18.97 -17.22
N LYS A 342 9.73 -18.47 -17.92
CA LYS A 342 9.26 -18.96 -19.23
C LYS A 342 9.47 -17.94 -20.35
N LYS A 343 10.29 -16.89 -20.13
CA LYS A 343 10.44 -15.76 -21.07
C LYS A 343 10.66 -16.19 -22.52
N ASN A 344 11.55 -17.16 -22.78
CA ASN A 344 11.88 -17.58 -24.14
C ASN A 344 10.66 -18.18 -24.86
N LYS A 345 9.80 -18.92 -24.14
CA LYS A 345 8.56 -19.47 -24.72
C LYS A 345 7.55 -18.35 -25.01
N ILE A 346 7.42 -17.40 -24.10
CA ILE A 346 6.51 -16.26 -24.25
C ILE A 346 6.97 -15.38 -25.42
N ASP A 347 8.25 -15.05 -25.49
CA ASP A 347 8.85 -14.24 -26.55
C ASP A 347 8.71 -14.91 -27.92
N ASN A 348 8.96 -16.23 -28.01
CA ASN A 348 8.74 -16.98 -29.24
C ASN A 348 7.27 -16.95 -29.67
N TRP A 349 6.34 -17.07 -28.72
CA TRP A 349 4.92 -16.93 -29.01
C TRP A 349 4.59 -15.50 -29.48
N LEU A 350 5.11 -14.47 -28.83
CA LEU A 350 4.95 -13.06 -29.20
C LEU A 350 5.64 -12.70 -30.53
N LYS A 351 6.51 -13.58 -31.06
CA LYS A 351 7.44 -13.30 -32.16
C LYS A 351 8.28 -12.04 -31.85
N ALA A 352 8.67 -11.91 -30.59
CA ALA A 352 9.30 -10.72 -30.06
C ALA A 352 10.72 -10.53 -30.63
N ASP A 353 11.07 -9.26 -30.83
CA ASP A 353 12.44 -8.86 -31.14
C ASP A 353 13.16 -8.43 -29.85
N ASN A 354 14.10 -9.27 -29.40
CA ASN A 354 14.89 -9.09 -28.19
C ASN A 354 16.24 -8.39 -28.42
N THR A 355 16.57 -8.00 -29.66
CA THR A 355 17.90 -7.53 -30.06
C THR A 355 18.44 -6.43 -29.14
N ALA A 356 17.67 -5.36 -28.90
CA ALA A 356 18.09 -4.24 -28.05
C ALA A 356 18.34 -4.65 -26.58
N ILE A 357 17.58 -5.61 -26.06
CA ILE A 357 17.74 -6.12 -24.69
C ILE A 357 19.00 -6.96 -24.60
N ASP A 358 19.22 -7.84 -25.57
CA ASP A 358 20.37 -8.74 -25.60
C ASP A 358 21.68 -7.98 -25.85
N GLU A 359 21.67 -6.96 -26.72
CA GLU A 359 22.79 -6.04 -26.92
C GLU A 359 23.17 -5.31 -25.63
N LEU A 360 22.18 -4.79 -24.89
CA LEU A 360 22.43 -4.12 -23.61
C LEU A 360 23.02 -5.08 -22.59
N LYS A 361 22.47 -6.30 -22.46
CA LYS A 361 23.02 -7.34 -21.57
C LYS A 361 24.46 -7.70 -21.94
N HIS A 362 24.71 -7.97 -23.22
CA HIS A 362 26.03 -8.34 -23.70
C HIS A 362 27.05 -7.22 -23.48
N LYS A 363 26.67 -5.96 -23.72
CA LYS A 363 27.54 -4.79 -23.52
C LYS A 363 27.94 -4.63 -22.06
N VAL A 364 26.98 -4.76 -21.14
CA VAL A 364 27.25 -4.68 -19.70
C VAL A 364 28.14 -5.85 -19.27
N GLN A 365 27.84 -7.08 -19.70
CA GLN A 365 28.65 -8.25 -19.37
C GLN A 365 30.09 -8.11 -19.86
N THR A 366 30.30 -7.68 -21.10
CA THR A 366 31.63 -7.46 -21.68
C THR A 366 32.42 -6.41 -20.89
N PHE A 367 31.75 -5.34 -20.45
CA PHE A 367 32.37 -4.33 -19.60
C PHE A 367 32.77 -4.92 -18.25
N THR A 368 31.86 -5.63 -17.57
CA THR A 368 32.10 -6.25 -16.27
C THR A 368 33.25 -7.27 -16.34
N ASP A 369 33.26 -8.15 -17.33
CA ASP A 369 34.30 -9.17 -17.49
C ASP A 369 35.70 -8.55 -17.66
N LYS A 370 35.78 -7.42 -18.36
CA LYS A 370 37.05 -6.70 -18.58
C LYS A 370 37.65 -6.13 -17.30
N ILE A 371 36.82 -5.76 -16.32
CA ILE A 371 37.26 -5.07 -15.10
C ILE A 371 37.14 -5.94 -13.84
N THR A 372 36.66 -7.18 -13.98
CA THR A 372 36.41 -8.09 -12.85
C THR A 372 37.68 -8.36 -12.07
N ARG A 373 37.58 -8.26 -10.74
CA ARG A 373 38.66 -8.53 -9.79
C ARG A 373 38.12 -9.10 -8.48
N ASN A 374 39.00 -9.71 -7.69
CA ASN A 374 38.65 -10.12 -6.33
C ASN A 374 38.44 -8.87 -5.45
N PRO A 375 37.26 -8.68 -4.85
CA PRO A 375 37.00 -7.50 -4.04
C PRO A 375 37.75 -7.55 -2.72
N THR A 376 38.40 -6.44 -2.38
CA THR A 376 38.95 -6.21 -1.03
C THR A 376 37.86 -5.66 -0.09
N LEU A 377 38.11 -5.69 1.22
CA LEU A 377 37.23 -5.01 2.18
C LEU A 377 37.10 -3.51 1.84
N ALA A 378 38.19 -2.87 1.42
CA ALA A 378 38.17 -1.47 0.99
C ALA A 378 37.23 -1.26 -0.21
N ASP A 379 37.22 -2.17 -1.19
CA ASP A 379 36.28 -2.09 -2.32
C ASP A 379 34.83 -2.15 -1.86
N ILE A 380 34.52 -3.06 -0.95
CA ILE A 380 33.16 -3.22 -0.41
C ILE A 380 32.75 -1.97 0.35
N ILE A 381 33.62 -1.43 1.21
CA ILE A 381 33.34 -0.19 1.96
C ILE A 381 33.14 1.00 1.00
N ILE A 382 33.92 1.10 -0.08
CA ILE A 382 33.78 2.16 -1.08
C ILE A 382 32.46 2.00 -1.87
N ILE A 383 32.08 0.78 -2.23
CA ILE A 383 30.77 0.50 -2.85
C ILE A 383 29.63 0.96 -1.93
N LEU A 384 29.69 0.60 -0.63
CA LEU A 384 28.69 1.01 0.36
C LEU A 384 28.69 2.54 0.56
N MET A 385 29.86 3.19 0.53
CA MET A 385 29.98 4.64 0.57
C MET A 385 29.24 5.28 -0.62
N PHE A 386 29.50 4.84 -1.86
CA PHE A 386 28.78 5.38 -3.02
C PHE A 386 27.27 5.20 -2.91
N ALA A 387 26.84 4.04 -2.44
CA ALA A 387 25.43 3.73 -2.25
C ALA A 387 24.79 4.66 -1.20
N PHE A 388 25.29 4.64 0.04
CA PHE A 388 24.62 5.29 1.17
C PHE A 388 24.88 6.78 1.28
N VAL A 389 26.00 7.32 0.75
CA VAL A 389 26.16 8.77 0.59
C VAL A 389 25.14 9.30 -0.41
N SER A 390 24.94 8.60 -1.54
CA SER A 390 23.91 8.97 -2.52
C SER A 390 22.50 8.86 -1.93
N VAL A 391 22.22 7.84 -1.11
CA VAL A 391 20.96 7.72 -0.36
C VAL A 391 20.77 8.90 0.60
N GLY A 392 21.80 9.29 1.35
CA GLY A 392 21.73 10.45 2.25
C GLY A 392 21.42 11.77 1.52
N ILE A 393 22.09 12.01 0.39
CA ILE A 393 21.80 13.15 -0.50
C ILE A 393 20.37 13.08 -1.02
N ALA A 394 19.91 11.90 -1.42
CA ALA A 394 18.57 11.71 -1.95
C ALA A 394 17.48 11.93 -0.90
N HIS A 395 17.68 11.52 0.36
CA HIS A 395 16.77 11.85 1.47
C HIS A 395 16.72 13.35 1.74
N TYR A 396 17.90 13.99 1.87
CA TYR A 396 17.97 15.43 2.10
C TYR A 396 17.29 16.21 0.97
N GLY A 397 17.60 15.87 -0.28
CA GLY A 397 16.99 16.50 -1.45
C GLY A 397 15.49 16.21 -1.55
N ALA A 398 15.04 15.00 -1.20
CA ALA A 398 13.63 14.66 -1.16
C ALA A 398 12.86 15.52 -0.16
N ASP A 399 13.37 15.68 1.06
CA ASP A 399 12.72 16.48 2.09
C ASP A 399 12.70 17.97 1.72
N VAL A 400 13.84 18.50 1.24
CA VAL A 400 13.95 19.92 0.86
C VAL A 400 13.09 20.24 -0.35
N ILE A 401 13.18 19.47 -1.43
CA ILE A 401 12.45 19.75 -2.68
C ILE A 401 10.96 19.53 -2.46
N SER A 402 10.56 18.42 -1.83
CA SER A 402 9.15 18.13 -1.59
C SER A 402 8.51 19.20 -0.72
N LYS A 403 9.17 19.60 0.38
CA LYS A 403 8.68 20.66 1.26
C LYS A 403 8.63 22.01 0.54
N TYR A 404 9.68 22.40 -0.17
CA TYR A 404 9.70 23.64 -0.93
C TYR A 404 8.56 23.69 -1.95
N LEU A 405 8.33 22.60 -2.69
CA LEU A 405 7.28 22.56 -3.69
C LEU A 405 5.88 22.67 -3.06
N VAL A 406 5.63 21.97 -1.96
CA VAL A 406 4.37 22.08 -1.22
C VAL A 406 4.18 23.47 -0.63
N ASP A 407 5.21 24.07 -0.03
CA ASP A 407 5.10 25.37 0.65
C ASP A 407 4.94 26.53 -0.35
N ASN A 408 5.42 26.41 -1.60
CA ASN A 408 5.49 27.52 -2.55
C ASN A 408 4.56 27.39 -3.77
N PHE A 409 4.09 26.18 -4.10
CA PHE A 409 3.26 25.95 -5.27
C PHE A 409 1.93 25.32 -4.87
N GLU A 410 0.85 26.08 -5.01
CA GLU A 410 -0.52 25.59 -4.76
C GLU A 410 -0.85 24.37 -5.62
N ALA A 411 -0.33 24.32 -6.84
CA ALA A 411 -0.50 23.17 -7.72
C ALA A 411 0.13 21.88 -7.17
N VAL A 412 1.08 21.95 -6.24
CA VAL A 412 1.68 20.77 -5.60
C VAL A 412 1.06 20.51 -4.23
N SER A 413 0.73 21.55 -3.45
CA SER A 413 0.12 21.37 -2.13
C SER A 413 -1.33 20.97 -2.17
N ASN A 414 -2.08 21.38 -3.19
CA ASN A 414 -3.47 21.02 -3.35
C ASN A 414 -3.58 19.53 -3.74
N PRO A 415 -4.13 18.65 -2.89
CA PRO A 415 -4.28 17.23 -3.23
C PRO A 415 -5.16 17.01 -4.46
N LYS A 416 -6.04 17.98 -4.78
CA LYS A 416 -6.91 17.97 -5.95
C LYS A 416 -6.21 18.35 -7.25
N SER A 417 -4.98 18.83 -7.18
CA SER A 417 -4.16 19.07 -8.36
C SER A 417 -3.51 17.79 -8.85
N ALA A 418 -3.39 17.67 -10.16
CA ALA A 418 -2.68 16.57 -10.79
C ALA A 418 -1.15 16.63 -10.58
N LEU A 419 -0.62 17.77 -10.15
CA LEU A 419 0.79 17.93 -9.78
C LEU A 419 1.07 17.59 -8.30
N SER A 420 0.08 17.16 -7.53
CA SER A 420 0.23 16.79 -6.12
C SER A 420 1.27 15.67 -5.88
N SER A 421 1.47 14.78 -6.85
CA SER A 421 2.48 13.71 -6.77
C SER A 421 3.91 14.22 -6.66
N PHE A 422 4.19 15.45 -7.13
CA PHE A 422 5.49 16.11 -6.93
C PHE A 422 5.73 16.54 -5.47
N GLY A 423 4.70 16.50 -4.62
CA GLY A 423 4.81 16.66 -3.17
C GLY A 423 5.19 15.36 -2.44
N SER A 424 5.53 14.28 -3.17
CA SER A 424 5.96 13.03 -2.55
C SER A 424 7.48 13.01 -2.31
N SER A 425 7.91 12.94 -1.05
CA SER A 425 9.31 12.68 -0.73
C SER A 425 9.81 11.34 -1.30
N PHE A 426 8.95 10.33 -1.46
CA PHE A 426 9.38 9.06 -2.06
C PHE A 426 9.71 9.21 -3.55
N PHE A 427 8.90 9.96 -4.29
CA PHE A 427 9.16 10.26 -5.70
C PHE A 427 10.53 10.90 -5.88
N TRP A 428 10.84 11.91 -5.07
CA TRP A 428 12.13 12.60 -5.12
C TRP A 428 13.29 11.72 -4.64
N LEU A 429 13.08 10.89 -3.60
CA LEU A 429 14.08 9.94 -3.12
C LEU A 429 14.56 9.01 -4.25
N ILE A 430 13.63 8.41 -4.98
CA ILE A 430 13.95 7.50 -6.09
C ILE A 430 14.54 8.25 -7.28
N SER A 431 13.99 9.42 -7.62
CA SER A 431 14.47 10.24 -8.74
C SER A 431 15.91 10.72 -8.52
N ILE A 432 16.21 11.24 -7.33
CA ILE A 432 17.55 11.73 -6.98
C ILE A 432 18.53 10.56 -6.86
N ALA A 433 18.15 9.45 -6.21
CA ALA A 433 19.03 8.28 -6.12
C ALA A 433 19.39 7.72 -7.52
N THR A 434 18.41 7.65 -8.42
CA THR A 434 18.66 7.25 -9.81
C THR A 434 19.58 8.24 -10.51
N LEU A 435 19.33 9.55 -10.38
CA LEU A 435 20.20 10.60 -10.93
C LEU A 435 21.63 10.51 -10.39
N MET A 436 21.81 10.26 -9.10
CA MET A 436 23.14 10.08 -8.50
C MET A 436 23.87 8.86 -9.07
N GLY A 437 23.18 7.74 -9.23
CA GLY A 437 23.73 6.56 -9.91
C GLY A 437 24.16 6.87 -11.35
N ILE A 438 23.34 7.62 -12.08
CA ILE A 438 23.63 8.09 -13.44
C ILE A 438 24.89 8.97 -13.45
N LEU A 439 24.97 9.96 -12.57
CA LEU A 439 26.11 10.86 -12.48
C LEU A 439 27.40 10.08 -12.15
N LEU A 440 27.33 9.14 -11.21
CA LEU A 440 28.45 8.27 -10.86
C LEU A 440 28.91 7.39 -12.04
N SER A 441 27.99 6.96 -12.91
CA SER A 441 28.31 6.15 -14.10
C SER A 441 29.23 6.86 -15.10
N PHE A 442 29.25 8.20 -15.08
CA PHE A 442 30.17 8.99 -15.90
C PHE A 442 31.57 9.15 -15.29
N THR A 443 31.78 8.69 -14.06
CA THR A 443 33.05 8.84 -13.34
C THR A 443 33.84 7.52 -13.30
N LYS A 444 35.01 7.53 -12.63
CA LYS A 444 35.77 6.29 -12.34
C LYS A 444 35.04 5.34 -11.38
N ALA A 445 33.96 5.78 -10.73
CA ALA A 445 33.17 4.95 -9.82
C ALA A 445 32.59 3.70 -10.52
N LYS A 446 32.30 3.77 -11.82
CA LYS A 446 31.84 2.61 -12.61
C LYS A 446 32.80 1.41 -12.60
N ASN A 447 34.10 1.63 -12.34
CA ASN A 447 35.08 0.55 -12.27
C ASN A 447 34.87 -0.36 -11.05
N TYR A 448 34.12 0.08 -10.04
CA TYR A 448 33.74 -0.75 -8.88
C TYR A 448 32.70 -1.83 -9.23
N GLU A 449 32.12 -1.78 -10.42
CA GLU A 449 31.41 -2.94 -10.97
C GLU A 449 32.30 -4.19 -11.02
N GLY A 450 33.58 -4.02 -11.33
CA GLY A 450 34.57 -5.09 -11.30
C GLY A 450 34.81 -5.70 -9.92
N ALA A 451 34.49 -4.96 -8.86
CA ALA A 451 34.51 -5.43 -7.48
C ALA A 451 33.11 -5.89 -6.98
N GLY A 452 32.10 -5.95 -7.86
CA GLY A 452 30.78 -6.48 -7.55
C GLY A 452 29.76 -5.47 -7.03
N ALA A 453 29.86 -4.18 -7.40
CA ALA A 453 28.87 -3.16 -7.04
C ALA A 453 27.41 -3.61 -7.35
N SER A 454 27.15 -4.10 -8.57
CA SER A 454 25.84 -4.64 -8.96
C SER A 454 25.39 -5.86 -8.15
N LYS A 455 26.33 -6.69 -7.67
CA LYS A 455 26.02 -7.85 -6.83
C LYS A 455 25.50 -7.41 -5.46
N ILE A 456 26.15 -6.42 -4.83
CA ILE A 456 25.68 -5.81 -3.57
C ILE A 456 24.32 -5.14 -3.79
N GLY A 457 24.15 -4.39 -4.88
CA GLY A 457 22.85 -3.82 -5.26
C GLY A 457 21.76 -4.90 -5.43
N SER A 458 22.11 -6.05 -6.01
CA SER A 458 21.18 -7.17 -6.15
C SER A 458 20.79 -7.77 -4.80
N VAL A 459 21.72 -7.89 -3.84
CA VAL A 459 21.40 -8.33 -2.46
C VAL A 459 20.35 -7.41 -1.83
N PHE A 460 20.51 -6.10 -1.98
CA PHE A 460 19.52 -5.12 -1.51
C PHE A 460 18.15 -5.29 -2.18
N ILE A 461 18.11 -5.57 -3.48
CA ILE A 461 16.87 -5.91 -4.20
C ILE A 461 16.23 -7.20 -3.65
N TYR A 462 17.00 -8.24 -3.35
CA TYR A 462 16.43 -9.48 -2.78
C TYR A 462 15.87 -9.27 -1.37
N ILE A 463 16.50 -8.44 -0.54
CA ILE A 463 15.95 -8.05 0.76
C ILE A 463 14.63 -7.29 0.57
N LEU A 464 14.57 -6.37 -0.42
CA LEU A 464 13.34 -5.68 -0.77
C LEU A 464 12.27 -6.67 -1.23
N VAL A 465 12.58 -7.61 -2.11
CA VAL A 465 11.64 -8.66 -2.56
C VAL A 465 11.06 -9.42 -1.39
N ALA A 466 11.89 -9.83 -0.42
CA ALA A 466 11.44 -10.56 0.74
C ALA A 466 10.50 -9.72 1.63
N THR A 467 10.82 -8.45 1.85
CA THR A 467 9.96 -7.54 2.63
C THR A 467 8.67 -7.14 1.89
N ILE A 468 8.67 -7.08 0.55
CA ILE A 468 7.43 -6.94 -0.25
C ILE A 468 6.60 -8.22 -0.11
N GLY A 469 7.20 -9.40 -0.19
CA GLY A 469 6.53 -10.68 0.04
C GLY A 469 5.85 -10.76 1.41
N MET A 470 6.51 -10.26 2.45
CA MET A 470 5.94 -10.16 3.80
C MET A 470 4.67 -9.31 3.87
N LYS A 471 4.44 -8.37 2.95
CA LYS A 471 3.18 -7.58 2.92
C LYS A 471 1.98 -8.39 2.45
N MET A 472 2.20 -9.51 1.78
CA MET A 472 1.10 -10.35 1.30
C MET A 472 0.57 -11.23 2.44
N ASP A 473 -0.71 -11.07 2.75
CA ASP A 473 -1.47 -11.99 3.59
C ASP A 473 -2.47 -12.75 2.72
N LEU A 474 -2.27 -14.05 2.57
CA LEU A 474 -3.12 -14.92 1.77
C LEU A 474 -4.50 -15.14 2.41
N GLY A 475 -4.63 -14.96 3.73
CA GLY A 475 -5.90 -15.05 4.45
C GLY A 475 -6.84 -13.88 4.16
N LYS A 476 -6.28 -12.68 3.94
CA LYS A 476 -7.05 -11.45 3.65
C LYS A 476 -7.86 -11.52 2.36
N ILE A 477 -7.54 -12.44 1.45
CA ILE A 477 -8.32 -12.72 0.22
C ILE A 477 -9.79 -13.05 0.57
N PHE A 478 -10.03 -13.67 1.73
CA PHE A 478 -11.36 -14.10 2.16
C PHE A 478 -12.15 -13.04 2.93
N GLU A 479 -11.55 -11.90 3.30
CA GLU A 479 -12.21 -10.86 4.10
C GLU A 479 -13.16 -10.00 3.27
N ASN A 480 -12.72 -9.58 2.08
CA ASN A 480 -13.50 -8.75 1.15
C ASN A 480 -13.57 -9.39 -0.25
N PRO A 481 -14.18 -10.59 -0.39
CA PRO A 481 -14.12 -11.36 -1.62
C PRO A 481 -14.71 -10.62 -2.83
N GLY A 482 -15.74 -9.79 -2.61
CA GLY A 482 -16.35 -8.98 -3.67
C GLY A 482 -15.40 -7.91 -4.23
N LEU A 483 -14.73 -7.14 -3.36
CA LEU A 483 -13.76 -6.12 -3.78
C LEU A 483 -12.51 -6.75 -4.42
N ILE A 484 -12.05 -7.89 -3.87
CA ILE A 484 -10.95 -8.66 -4.48
C ILE A 484 -11.34 -9.15 -5.87
N LEU A 485 -12.57 -9.66 -6.05
CA LEU A 485 -13.05 -10.10 -7.36
C LEU A 485 -13.09 -8.96 -8.37
N ILE A 486 -13.57 -7.76 -7.98
CA ILE A 486 -13.49 -6.56 -8.83
C ILE A 486 -12.04 -6.29 -9.24
N GLY A 487 -11.12 -6.28 -8.27
CA GLY A 487 -9.70 -6.03 -8.53
C GLY A 487 -9.07 -7.07 -9.45
N LEU A 488 -9.40 -8.36 -9.30
CA LEU A 488 -8.92 -9.43 -10.18
C LEU A 488 -9.47 -9.32 -11.61
N VAL A 489 -10.75 -9.00 -11.78
CA VAL A 489 -11.36 -8.75 -13.11
C VAL A 489 -10.70 -7.54 -13.77
N TRP A 490 -10.51 -6.46 -13.02
CA TRP A 490 -9.82 -5.26 -13.50
C TRP A 490 -8.39 -5.59 -13.94
N MET A 491 -7.63 -6.32 -13.12
CA MET A 491 -6.27 -6.74 -13.44
C MET A 491 -6.22 -7.66 -14.67
N ALA A 492 -7.21 -8.53 -14.85
CA ALA A 492 -7.31 -9.39 -16.02
C ALA A 492 -7.53 -8.60 -17.31
N ILE A 493 -8.33 -7.53 -17.28
CA ILE A 493 -8.54 -6.63 -18.43
C ILE A 493 -7.24 -5.89 -18.77
N HIS A 494 -6.56 -5.35 -17.76
CA HIS A 494 -5.25 -4.71 -17.90
C HIS A 494 -4.22 -5.66 -18.53
N ALA A 495 -4.09 -6.87 -17.98
CA ALA A 495 -3.21 -7.91 -18.50
C ALA A 495 -3.57 -8.33 -19.94
N GLY A 496 -4.86 -8.51 -20.23
CA GLY A 496 -5.35 -8.86 -21.56
C GLY A 496 -4.99 -7.82 -22.61
N LEU A 497 -5.18 -6.53 -22.29
CA LEU A 497 -4.81 -5.43 -23.19
C LEU A 497 -3.30 -5.37 -23.44
N LEU A 498 -2.49 -5.53 -22.39
CA LEU A 498 -1.03 -5.60 -22.52
C LEU A 498 -0.59 -6.77 -23.39
N ILE A 499 -1.16 -7.96 -23.20
CA ILE A 499 -0.84 -9.13 -24.02
C ILE A 499 -1.21 -8.89 -25.49
N LEU A 500 -2.39 -8.29 -25.73
CA LEU A 500 -2.84 -7.94 -27.08
C LEU A 500 -1.85 -6.99 -27.76
N VAL A 501 -1.52 -5.86 -27.11
CA VAL A 501 -0.61 -4.87 -27.72
C VAL A 501 0.79 -5.44 -27.86
N ALA A 502 1.31 -6.18 -26.89
CA ALA A 502 2.61 -6.83 -26.99
C ALA A 502 2.69 -7.76 -28.21
N LYS A 503 1.59 -8.48 -28.51
CA LYS A 503 1.49 -9.32 -29.71
C LYS A 503 1.47 -8.49 -30.99
N LEU A 504 0.74 -7.38 -31.02
CA LEU A 504 0.63 -6.50 -32.19
C LEU A 504 1.96 -5.85 -32.56
N ILE A 505 2.69 -5.34 -31.57
CA ILE A 505 3.97 -4.63 -31.79
C ILE A 505 5.19 -5.55 -31.67
N ARG A 506 4.98 -6.85 -31.44
CA ARG A 506 6.03 -7.85 -31.21
C ARG A 506 6.99 -7.39 -30.10
N ALA A 507 6.43 -6.97 -28.97
CA ALA A 507 7.20 -6.57 -27.80
C ALA A 507 7.70 -7.80 -27.04
N PRO A 508 8.98 -7.80 -26.63
CA PRO A 508 9.48 -8.71 -25.60
C PRO A 508 8.62 -8.75 -24.34
N TYR A 509 8.55 -9.92 -23.72
CA TYR A 509 7.92 -10.12 -22.41
C TYR A 509 8.53 -9.19 -21.35
N PHE A 510 9.80 -8.83 -21.50
CA PHE A 510 10.46 -7.80 -20.69
C PHE A 510 9.66 -6.49 -20.63
N PHE A 511 9.31 -5.91 -21.77
CA PHE A 511 8.59 -4.62 -21.79
C PHE A 511 7.15 -4.76 -21.28
N LEU A 512 6.51 -5.90 -21.53
CA LEU A 512 5.19 -6.19 -20.96
C LEU A 512 5.26 -6.22 -19.44
N ALA A 513 6.16 -7.02 -18.87
CA ALA A 513 6.27 -7.20 -17.43
C ALA A 513 6.70 -5.90 -16.72
N VAL A 514 7.73 -5.23 -17.22
CA VAL A 514 8.24 -3.99 -16.60
C VAL A 514 7.27 -2.84 -16.79
N GLY A 515 6.69 -2.68 -17.99
CA GLY A 515 5.68 -1.65 -18.25
C GLY A 515 4.46 -1.84 -17.36
N SER A 516 3.92 -3.06 -17.28
CA SER A 516 2.83 -3.39 -16.38
C SER A 516 3.15 -3.11 -14.92
N GLN A 517 4.36 -3.48 -14.46
CA GLN A 517 4.70 -3.34 -13.05
C GLN A 517 4.99 -1.88 -12.67
N ALA A 518 5.46 -1.06 -13.63
CA ALA A 518 5.58 0.38 -13.43
C ALA A 518 4.23 1.07 -13.20
N ASN A 519 3.14 0.50 -13.74
CA ASN A 519 1.78 0.88 -13.39
C ASN A 519 1.38 0.30 -12.02
N VAL A 520 1.17 -1.02 -11.95
CA VAL A 520 0.48 -1.68 -10.83
C VAL A 520 1.30 -1.74 -9.55
N GLY A 521 2.63 -1.83 -9.68
CA GLY A 521 3.54 -2.08 -8.57
C GLY A 521 4.43 -0.89 -8.18
N GLY A 522 4.34 0.21 -8.93
CA GLY A 522 5.04 1.47 -8.67
C GLY A 522 6.57 1.39 -8.57
N ALA A 523 7.15 2.42 -7.97
CA ALA A 523 8.61 2.63 -7.93
C ALA A 523 9.39 1.61 -7.10
N ALA A 524 8.72 0.85 -6.22
CA ALA A 524 9.37 -0.17 -5.41
C ALA A 524 9.53 -1.51 -6.15
N SER A 525 8.52 -1.94 -6.92
CA SER A 525 8.52 -3.30 -7.50
C SER A 525 8.80 -3.36 -9.00
N ALA A 526 8.64 -2.26 -9.75
CA ALA A 526 9.05 -2.25 -11.16
C ALA A 526 10.56 -2.50 -11.37
N PRO A 527 11.48 -1.91 -10.57
CA PRO A 527 12.91 -2.23 -10.66
C PRO A 527 13.21 -3.68 -10.32
N VAL A 528 12.46 -4.27 -9.38
CA VAL A 528 12.56 -5.68 -8.99
C VAL A 528 12.23 -6.60 -10.17
N VAL A 529 11.08 -6.36 -10.82
CA VAL A 529 10.67 -7.15 -11.99
C VAL A 529 11.65 -6.97 -13.14
N ALA A 530 12.21 -5.78 -13.34
CA ALA A 530 13.23 -5.57 -14.36
C ALA A 530 14.56 -6.28 -14.02
N ALA A 531 15.01 -6.21 -12.77
CA ALA A 531 16.22 -6.89 -12.28
C ALA A 531 16.14 -8.41 -12.41
N ALA A 532 14.93 -8.98 -12.31
CA ALA A 532 14.67 -10.40 -12.53
C ALA A 532 15.00 -10.87 -13.96
N PHE A 533 14.94 -9.99 -14.95
CA PHE A 533 15.40 -10.31 -16.31
C PHE A 533 16.91 -10.16 -16.46
N HIS A 534 17.48 -9.14 -15.83
CA HIS A 534 18.91 -8.90 -15.64
C HIS A 534 19.13 -7.69 -14.71
N PRO A 535 20.09 -7.69 -13.78
CA PRO A 535 20.32 -6.58 -12.86
C PRO A 535 20.50 -5.21 -13.53
N SER A 536 21.16 -5.15 -14.69
CA SER A 536 21.36 -3.90 -15.45
C SER A 536 20.08 -3.27 -16.00
N LEU A 537 18.96 -4.00 -15.99
CA LEU A 537 17.66 -3.51 -16.46
C LEU A 537 16.85 -2.84 -15.35
N ALA A 538 17.27 -2.94 -14.07
CA ALA A 538 16.55 -2.38 -12.93
C ALA A 538 16.23 -0.88 -13.09
N THR A 539 17.19 -0.12 -13.62
CA THR A 539 17.05 1.32 -13.87
C THR A 539 15.95 1.64 -14.88
N VAL A 540 15.69 0.76 -15.86
CA VAL A 540 14.57 0.92 -16.81
C VAL A 540 13.24 0.88 -16.05
N GLY A 541 13.08 -0.08 -15.15
CA GLY A 541 11.89 -0.17 -14.29
C GLY A 541 11.74 1.04 -13.38
N ALA A 542 12.84 1.55 -12.81
CA ALA A 542 12.82 2.74 -11.98
C ALA A 542 12.38 3.99 -12.76
N LEU A 543 12.95 4.23 -13.94
CA LEU A 543 12.60 5.38 -14.78
C LEU A 543 11.15 5.33 -15.26
N LEU A 544 10.66 4.16 -15.67
CA LEU A 544 9.26 3.99 -16.05
C LEU A 544 8.30 4.21 -14.88
N ALA A 545 8.66 3.75 -13.69
CA ALA A 545 7.82 3.96 -12.50
C ALA A 545 7.80 5.43 -12.07
N VAL A 546 8.94 6.14 -12.13
CA VAL A 546 8.99 7.60 -11.89
C VAL A 546 8.07 8.33 -12.88
N PHE A 547 8.05 7.90 -14.14
CA PHE A 547 7.13 8.46 -15.14
C PHE A 547 5.66 8.18 -14.78
N GLY A 548 5.36 7.02 -14.18
CA GLY A 548 4.05 6.67 -13.61
C GLY A 548 3.50 7.67 -12.60
N TYR A 549 4.33 8.16 -11.67
CA TYR A 549 3.91 9.17 -10.69
C TYR A 549 3.37 10.44 -11.36
N VAL A 550 3.96 10.84 -12.49
CA VAL A 550 3.60 12.08 -13.21
C VAL A 550 2.26 11.92 -13.94
N VAL A 551 2.04 10.80 -14.62
CA VAL A 551 0.81 10.56 -15.38
C VAL A 551 -0.34 10.00 -14.53
N GLY A 552 0.00 9.49 -13.34
CA GLY A 552 -0.90 8.70 -12.49
C GLY A 552 -2.16 9.43 -12.07
N THR A 553 -2.05 10.69 -11.63
CA THR A 553 -3.23 11.42 -11.10
C THR A 553 -4.20 11.75 -12.22
N TYR A 554 -3.71 12.15 -13.40
CA TYR A 554 -4.55 12.39 -14.58
C TYR A 554 -5.27 11.10 -15.02
N GLY A 555 -4.54 9.99 -15.12
CA GLY A 555 -5.12 8.70 -15.47
C GLY A 555 -6.16 8.23 -14.45
N ALA A 556 -5.86 8.38 -13.16
CA ALA A 556 -6.75 7.95 -12.10
C ALA A 556 -8.03 8.79 -12.02
N ILE A 557 -7.95 10.11 -12.21
CA ILE A 557 -9.13 11.00 -12.32
C ILE A 557 -10.00 10.59 -13.50
N LEU A 558 -9.39 10.37 -14.67
CA LEU A 558 -10.14 9.90 -15.85
C LEU A 558 -10.83 8.56 -15.57
N CYS A 559 -10.11 7.61 -14.97
CA CYS A 559 -10.67 6.32 -14.56
C CYS A 559 -11.85 6.50 -13.60
N ALA A 560 -11.70 7.36 -12.60
CA ALA A 560 -12.71 7.61 -11.57
C ALA A 560 -14.00 8.21 -12.15
N GLU A 561 -13.89 9.19 -13.06
CA GLU A 561 -15.07 9.73 -13.75
C GLU A 561 -15.77 8.69 -14.63
N LEU A 562 -15.00 7.84 -15.32
CA LEU A 562 -15.60 6.73 -16.09
C LEU A 562 -16.29 5.70 -15.18
N MET A 563 -15.70 5.38 -14.03
CA MET A 563 -16.28 4.46 -13.05
C MET A 563 -17.55 5.04 -12.42
N LYS A 564 -17.57 6.35 -12.15
CA LYS A 564 -18.76 7.06 -11.69
C LYS A 564 -19.91 6.95 -12.68
N ILE A 565 -19.63 7.14 -13.98
CA ILE A 565 -20.62 6.96 -15.05
C ILE A 565 -21.11 5.51 -15.09
N ALA A 566 -20.20 4.54 -15.06
CA ALA A 566 -20.54 3.11 -15.07
C ALA A 566 -21.37 2.68 -13.84
N SER A 567 -21.21 3.35 -12.70
CA SER A 567 -21.94 3.06 -11.46
C SER A 567 -23.29 3.77 -11.36
N ALA A 568 -23.60 4.70 -12.28
CA ALA A 568 -24.87 5.43 -12.31
C ALA A 568 -25.95 4.73 -13.15
N GLY A 569 -25.57 3.68 -13.88
CA GLY A 569 -26.43 2.92 -14.80
C GLY A 569 -27.13 1.73 -14.17
#